data_AF-A0AA35IUX7-F1
#
_entry.id   AF-A0AA35IUX7-F1
#
_cell.length_a   1.000
_cell.length_b   1.000
_cell.length_c   1.000
_cell.angle_alpha   90.00
_cell.angle_beta   90.00
_cell.angle_gamma   90.00
#
_symmetry.space_group_name_H-M   'P 1'
#
loop_
_entity.id
_entity.type
_entity.pdbx_description
1 polymer ?
#
loop_
_entity_poly.entity_id
_entity_poly.type
_entity_poly.pdbx_seq_one_letter_code
_entity_poly.pdbx_strand_id
1 'polypeptide(L)'
;MSEYNDTKFSKNGTFFETEEPIVETKSISVYTPLIYVFILIVSLVMFASNYRKKQAKKISEQPSIFDENDAHDLYFQIKEMSENEKIHEKVMKAALLNRGAESVRRSLKLKELAPQINLLYKNGSIGEDYWKRFETEVKLIELEFKDALQEAERLQPGWVQLFVMVCKEICFNQALSRRYQSILKRKEVCIEEWELKINNDGRLIN
;
A
#
# COMPACT_ATOMS: atom_id res chain seq x y z
N MET A 1 -84.50 -51.63 -42.56
CA MET A 1 -84.76 -53.08 -42.54
C MET A 1 -83.53 -53.77 -43.11
N SER A 2 -83.15 -54.90 -42.51
CA SER A 2 -81.94 -55.74 -42.74
C SER A 2 -80.74 -55.36 -41.85
N GLU A 3 -80.55 -55.94 -40.65
CA GLU A 3 -80.09 -57.34 -40.34
C GLU A 3 -78.72 -57.66 -40.96
N TYR A 4 -77.76 -58.35 -40.34
CA TYR A 4 -77.42 -58.82 -38.98
C TYR A 4 -76.06 -59.57 -39.13
N ASN A 5 -75.43 -59.96 -38.01
CA ASN A 5 -74.36 -60.97 -37.81
C ASN A 5 -72.87 -60.62 -38.06
N ASP A 6 -71.98 -60.67 -37.04
CA ASP A 6 -71.39 -61.80 -36.23
C ASP A 6 -70.07 -62.29 -36.89
N THR A 7 -68.88 -62.44 -36.27
CA THR A 7 -68.52 -63.22 -35.08
C THR A 7 -67.00 -63.05 -34.77
N LYS A 8 -66.67 -63.12 -33.46
CA LYS A 8 -65.48 -63.62 -32.73
C LYS A 8 -64.09 -63.81 -33.40
N PHE A 9 -63.03 -63.30 -32.74
CA PHE A 9 -61.76 -64.03 -32.61
C PHE A 9 -61.06 -63.77 -31.26
N SER A 10 -60.52 -64.84 -30.67
CA SER A 10 -59.96 -64.96 -29.31
C SER A 10 -58.45 -64.72 -29.28
N LYS A 11 -57.90 -64.19 -28.17
CA LYS A 11 -56.61 -64.65 -27.61
C LYS A 11 -56.38 -64.17 -26.17
N ASN A 12 -56.20 -65.15 -25.28
CA ASN A 12 -55.75 -65.01 -23.89
C ASN A 12 -54.24 -64.75 -23.82
N GLY A 13 -53.79 -63.96 -22.85
CA GLY A 13 -52.38 -63.83 -22.45
C GLY A 13 -52.27 -63.25 -21.05
N THR A 14 -51.76 -64.05 -20.12
CA THR A 14 -51.55 -63.76 -18.69
C THR A 14 -50.52 -62.66 -18.46
N PHE A 15 -50.91 -61.60 -17.75
CA PHE A 15 -50.05 -60.49 -17.35
C PHE A 15 -49.45 -60.81 -15.96
N PHE A 16 -48.12 -60.92 -15.89
CA PHE A 16 -47.37 -61.07 -14.64
C PHE A 16 -47.30 -59.71 -13.95
N GLU A 17 -47.91 -59.57 -12.76
CA GLU A 17 -47.57 -58.49 -11.83
C GLU A 17 -46.22 -58.80 -11.20
N THR A 18 -45.23 -57.92 -11.41
CA THR A 18 -44.05 -57.83 -10.55
C THR A 18 -44.01 -56.39 -10.07
N GLU A 19 -44.32 -56.21 -8.79
CA GLU A 19 -44.32 -54.92 -8.11
C GLU A 19 -42.94 -54.25 -8.25
N GLU A 20 -42.87 -53.12 -8.94
CA GLU A 20 -41.71 -52.24 -8.88
C GLU A 20 -41.73 -51.49 -7.54
N PRO A 21 -40.61 -51.43 -6.78
CA PRO A 21 -40.58 -50.68 -5.54
C PRO A 21 -40.80 -49.20 -5.85
N ILE A 22 -41.87 -48.63 -5.29
CA ILE A 22 -42.14 -47.19 -5.32
C ILE A 22 -40.97 -46.47 -4.66
N VAL A 23 -40.04 -45.98 -5.48
CA VAL A 23 -38.99 -45.07 -5.03
C VAL A 23 -39.71 -43.80 -4.61
N GLU A 24 -39.87 -43.59 -3.30
CA GLU A 24 -40.29 -42.31 -2.75
C GLU A 24 -39.26 -41.26 -3.19
N THR A 25 -39.57 -40.61 -4.31
CA THR A 25 -38.81 -39.46 -4.79
C THR A 25 -39.13 -38.31 -3.85
N LYS A 26 -38.37 -38.23 -2.77
CA LYS A 26 -38.39 -37.08 -1.87
C LYS A 26 -38.20 -35.83 -2.72
N SER A 27 -39.24 -35.01 -2.85
CA SER A 27 -39.22 -33.79 -3.63
C SER A 27 -38.21 -32.83 -3.00
N ILE A 28 -37.00 -32.83 -3.55
CA ILE A 28 -35.95 -31.91 -3.15
C ILE A 28 -36.45 -30.52 -3.54
N SER A 29 -36.78 -29.73 -2.52
CA SER A 29 -37.24 -28.36 -2.69
C SER A 29 -36.17 -27.56 -3.43
N VAL A 30 -36.59 -26.73 -4.41
CA VAL A 30 -35.73 -25.85 -5.24
C VAL A 30 -34.85 -24.92 -4.37
N TYR A 31 -35.26 -24.67 -3.13
CA TYR A 31 -34.47 -23.90 -2.16
C TYR A 31 -33.18 -24.61 -1.72
N THR A 32 -33.12 -25.94 -1.74
CA THR A 32 -31.95 -26.72 -1.29
C THR A 32 -30.68 -26.41 -2.10
N PRO A 33 -30.68 -26.49 -3.45
CA PRO A 33 -29.50 -26.12 -4.24
C PRO A 33 -29.17 -24.62 -4.14
N LEU A 34 -30.17 -23.75 -3.99
CA LEU A 34 -29.95 -22.30 -3.81
C LEU A 34 -29.24 -21.98 -2.50
N ILE A 35 -29.65 -22.60 -1.39
CA ILE A 35 -29.01 -22.44 -0.08
C ILE A 35 -27.56 -22.96 -0.11
N TYR A 36 -27.32 -24.10 -0.78
CA TYR A 36 -25.97 -24.64 -0.93
C TYR A 36 -25.03 -23.67 -1.64
N VAL A 37 -25.47 -23.12 -2.78
CA VAL A 37 -24.69 -22.11 -3.53
C VAL A 37 -24.48 -20.84 -2.69
N PHE A 38 -25.50 -20.39 -1.98
CA PHE A 38 -25.39 -19.23 -1.11
C PHE A 38 -24.34 -19.41 -0.01
N ILE A 39 -24.35 -20.55 0.69
CA ILE A 39 -23.35 -20.87 1.74
C ILE A 39 -21.94 -20.94 1.13
N LEU A 40 -21.78 -21.53 -0.06
CA LEU A 40 -20.49 -21.55 -0.75
C LEU A 40 -19.99 -20.15 -1.10
N ILE A 41 -20.85 -19.29 -1.64
CA ILE A 41 -20.47 -17.91 -1.97
C ILE A 41 -20.10 -17.12 -0.71
N VAL A 42 -20.91 -17.21 0.35
CA VAL A 42 -20.64 -16.49 1.60
C VAL A 42 -19.34 -16.97 2.25
N SER A 43 -19.11 -18.28 2.31
CA SER A 43 -17.87 -18.84 2.87
C SER A 43 -16.64 -18.48 2.04
N LEU A 44 -16.75 -18.50 0.71
CA LEU A 44 -15.68 -18.07 -0.20
C LEU A 44 -15.33 -16.59 -0.02
N VAL A 45 -16.34 -15.71 0.04
CA VAL A 45 -16.14 -14.27 0.22
C VAL A 45 -15.54 -13.96 1.59
N MET A 46 -16.03 -14.61 2.65
CA MET A 46 -15.47 -14.51 4.01
C MET A 46 -13.99 -14.92 4.02
N PHE A 47 -13.66 -16.07 3.43
CA PHE A 47 -12.29 -16.57 3.35
C PHE A 47 -11.39 -15.63 2.54
N ALA A 48 -11.82 -15.22 1.35
CA ALA A 48 -11.07 -14.32 0.48
C ALA A 48 -10.81 -12.98 1.16
N SER A 49 -11.80 -12.41 1.84
CA SER A 49 -11.65 -11.15 2.58
C SER A 49 -10.63 -11.28 3.72
N ASN A 50 -10.75 -12.32 4.54
CA ASN A 50 -9.82 -12.55 5.64
C ASN A 50 -8.39 -12.83 5.15
N TYR A 51 -8.23 -13.65 4.10
CA TYR A 51 -6.93 -13.95 3.51
C TYR A 51 -6.27 -12.70 2.92
N ARG A 52 -7.02 -11.88 2.17
CA ARG A 52 -6.50 -10.61 1.63
C ARG A 52 -6.10 -9.63 2.73
N LYS A 53 -6.88 -9.52 3.82
CA LYS A 53 -6.53 -8.70 4.99
C LYS A 53 -5.23 -9.16 5.64
N LYS A 54 -5.06 -10.47 5.86
CA LYS A 54 -3.83 -11.04 6.41
C LYS A 54 -2.63 -10.79 5.50
N GLN A 55 -2.80 -11.00 4.19
CA GLN A 55 -1.74 -10.75 3.22
C GLN A 55 -1.33 -9.27 3.17
N ALA A 56 -2.29 -8.35 3.20
CA ALA A 56 -2.01 -6.92 3.24
C ALA A 56 -1.27 -6.51 4.53
N LYS A 57 -1.68 -7.05 5.69
CA LYS A 57 -1.01 -6.82 6.97
C LYS A 57 0.44 -7.32 6.94
N LYS A 58 0.68 -8.53 6.42
CA LYS A 58 2.03 -9.11 6.28
C LYS A 58 2.97 -8.22 5.45
N ILE A 59 2.47 -7.67 4.34
CA ILE A 59 3.24 -6.74 3.49
C ILE A 59 3.50 -5.43 4.24
N SER A 60 2.50 -4.90 4.95
CA SER A 60 2.62 -3.64 5.71
C SER A 60 3.58 -3.71 6.90
N GLU A 61 3.75 -4.88 7.50
CA GLU A 61 4.66 -5.12 8.64
C GLU A 61 6.14 -5.22 8.21
N GLN A 62 6.42 -5.30 6.91
CA GLN A 62 7.80 -5.33 6.43
C GLN A 62 8.51 -3.98 6.69
N PRO A 63 9.82 -4.01 6.99
CA PRO A 63 10.59 -2.80 7.26
C PRO A 63 10.56 -1.87 6.05
N SER A 64 10.42 -0.57 6.32
CA SER A 64 10.50 0.48 5.29
C SER A 64 11.95 0.86 5.01
N ILE A 65 12.20 1.42 3.82
CA ILE A 65 13.52 1.95 3.43
C ILE A 65 13.84 3.24 4.18
N PHE A 66 12.82 3.99 4.54
CA PHE A 66 12.95 5.24 5.26
C PHE A 66 12.56 5.05 6.71
N ASP A 67 13.22 5.81 7.57
CA ASP A 67 12.80 6.01 8.95
C ASP A 67 11.47 6.80 8.99
N GLU A 68 10.93 6.95 10.20
CA GLU A 68 9.72 7.71 10.48
C GLU A 68 9.77 9.13 9.88
N ASN A 69 8.60 9.70 9.58
CA ASN A 69 8.50 10.97 8.88
C ASN A 69 8.32 12.14 9.85
N ASP A 70 9.41 12.52 10.52
CA ASP A 70 9.43 13.62 11.48
C ASP A 70 8.82 14.92 10.92
N ALA A 71 9.06 15.23 9.63
CA ALA A 71 8.55 16.44 9.02
C ALA A 71 7.03 16.41 8.79
N HIS A 72 6.46 15.23 8.52
CA HIS A 72 5.02 15.03 8.46
C HIS A 72 4.41 15.15 9.86
N ASP A 73 4.95 14.44 10.83
CA ASP A 73 4.39 14.38 12.18
C ASP A 73 4.48 15.75 12.87
N LEU A 74 5.60 16.46 12.71
CA LEU A 74 5.77 17.82 13.20
C LEU A 74 4.74 18.79 12.58
N TYR A 75 4.44 18.66 11.29
CA TYR A 75 3.41 19.48 10.65
C TYR A 75 2.03 19.24 11.28
N PHE A 76 1.64 17.98 11.49
CA PHE A 76 0.36 17.66 12.09
C PHE A 76 0.28 18.05 13.57
N GLN A 77 1.37 17.94 14.32
CA GLN A 77 1.46 18.46 15.69
C GLN A 77 1.27 19.98 15.73
N ILE A 78 1.95 20.72 14.83
CA ILE A 78 1.77 22.17 14.72
C ILE A 78 0.34 22.51 14.28
N LYS A 79 -0.26 21.70 13.41
CA LYS A 79 -1.65 21.86 12.96
C LYS A 79 -2.65 21.67 14.10
N GLU A 80 -2.51 20.62 14.91
CA GLU A 80 -3.33 20.37 16.09
C GLU A 80 -3.16 21.49 17.14
N MET A 81 -1.94 21.92 17.38
CA MET A 81 -1.66 23.04 18.29
C MET A 81 -2.28 24.35 17.79
N SER A 82 -2.35 24.56 16.46
CA SER A 82 -2.98 25.74 15.86
C SER A 82 -4.50 25.81 16.08
N GLU A 83 -5.15 24.71 16.46
CA GLU A 83 -6.59 24.70 16.80
C GLU A 83 -6.83 25.27 18.20
N ASN A 84 -5.88 25.09 19.12
CA ASN A 84 -6.00 25.52 20.52
C ASN A 84 -5.26 26.84 20.80
N GLU A 85 -4.17 27.11 20.08
CA GLU A 85 -3.30 28.26 20.27
C GLU A 85 -3.20 29.13 19.00
N LYS A 86 -2.95 30.43 19.19
CA LYS A 86 -2.76 31.37 18.07
C LYS A 86 -1.36 31.23 17.48
N ILE A 87 -1.16 30.23 16.63
CA ILE A 87 0.09 30.06 15.86
C ILE A 87 0.09 31.03 14.68
N HIS A 88 1.26 31.64 14.42
CA HIS A 88 1.43 32.55 13.29
C HIS A 88 1.43 31.78 11.96
N GLU A 89 0.69 32.27 10.97
CA GLU A 89 0.51 31.63 9.64
C GLU A 89 1.84 31.29 8.93
N LYS A 90 2.86 32.15 9.06
CA LYS A 90 4.22 31.88 8.52
C LYS A 90 4.86 30.62 9.09
N VAL A 91 4.60 30.26 10.35
CA VAL A 91 5.13 29.03 10.97
C VAL A 91 4.48 27.82 10.30
N MET A 92 3.16 27.86 10.09
CA MET A 92 2.43 26.81 9.38
C MET A 92 2.95 26.62 7.95
N LYS A 93 3.14 27.71 7.20
CA LYS A 93 3.69 27.67 5.84
C LYS A 93 5.12 27.13 5.80
N ALA A 94 5.96 27.50 6.78
CA ALA A 94 7.33 26.99 6.88
C ALA A 94 7.36 25.49 7.21
N ALA A 95 6.49 25.04 8.12
CA ALA A 95 6.35 23.62 8.45
C ALA A 95 5.89 22.80 7.23
N LEU A 96 4.92 23.31 6.46
CA LEU A 96 4.46 22.65 5.22
C LEU A 96 5.57 22.59 4.16
N LEU A 97 6.39 23.64 4.01
CA LEU A 97 7.55 23.63 3.12
C LEU A 97 8.58 22.57 3.54
N ASN A 98 8.80 22.38 4.85
CA ASN A 98 9.69 21.33 5.35
C ASN A 98 9.14 19.93 5.04
N ARG A 99 7.84 19.69 5.29
CA ARG A 99 7.14 18.46 4.92
C ARG A 99 7.26 18.18 3.41
N GLY A 100 6.98 19.19 2.58
CA GLY A 100 7.08 19.10 1.12
C GLY A 100 8.50 18.81 0.63
N ALA A 101 9.51 19.46 1.20
CA ALA A 101 10.91 19.24 0.88
C ALA A 101 11.37 17.81 1.23
N GLU A 102 10.96 17.28 2.38
CA GLU A 102 11.26 15.89 2.76
C GLU A 102 10.56 14.87 1.87
N SER A 103 9.30 15.11 1.45
CA SER A 103 8.61 14.27 0.47
C SER A 103 9.30 14.28 -0.90
N VAL A 104 9.80 15.44 -1.35
CA VAL A 104 10.62 15.55 -2.56
C VAL A 104 11.93 14.77 -2.42
N ARG A 105 12.61 14.88 -1.28
CA ARG A 105 13.85 14.13 -0.99
C ARG A 105 13.61 12.63 -1.07
N ARG A 106 12.57 12.12 -0.41
CA ARG A 106 12.19 10.69 -0.44
C ARG A 106 11.83 10.24 -1.85
N SER A 107 11.07 11.06 -2.60
CA SER A 107 10.71 10.76 -4.00
C SER A 107 11.93 10.63 -4.91
N LEU A 108 12.86 11.60 -4.85
CA LEU A 108 14.11 11.55 -5.61
C LEU A 108 14.92 10.31 -5.24
N LYS A 109 15.01 9.99 -3.95
CA LYS A 109 15.76 8.83 -3.47
C LYS A 109 15.14 7.52 -3.97
N LEU A 110 13.82 7.36 -3.90
CA LEU A 110 13.13 6.17 -4.43
C LEU A 110 13.34 6.01 -5.94
N LYS A 111 13.28 7.11 -6.70
CA LYS A 111 13.55 7.07 -8.15
C LYS A 111 14.98 6.65 -8.47
N GLU A 112 15.94 7.13 -7.68
CA GLU A 112 17.35 6.73 -7.79
C GLU A 112 17.56 5.24 -7.49
N LEU A 113 16.84 4.70 -6.48
CA LEU A 113 16.94 3.30 -6.00
C LEU A 113 16.12 2.27 -6.81
N ALA A 114 15.09 2.72 -7.53
CA ALA A 114 14.20 1.83 -8.26
C ALA A 114 14.90 0.83 -9.21
N PRO A 115 15.88 1.22 -10.06
CA PRO A 115 16.53 0.26 -10.94
C PRO A 115 17.38 -0.78 -10.19
N GLN A 116 18.03 -0.40 -9.08
CA GLN A 116 18.87 -1.29 -8.29
C GLN A 116 18.02 -2.31 -7.53
N ILE A 117 16.91 -1.88 -6.93
CA ILE A 117 15.98 -2.80 -6.25
C ILE A 117 15.35 -3.78 -7.25
N ASN A 118 14.96 -3.32 -8.43
CA ASN A 118 14.42 -4.19 -9.48
C ASN A 118 15.45 -5.20 -10.00
N LEU A 119 16.72 -4.81 -10.10
CA LEU A 119 17.80 -5.73 -10.47
C LEU A 119 17.99 -6.81 -9.39
N LEU A 120 18.06 -6.41 -8.12
CA LEU A 120 18.22 -7.34 -7.00
C LEU A 120 17.04 -8.30 -6.84
N TYR A 121 15.81 -7.82 -7.13
CA TYR A 121 14.62 -8.66 -7.15
C TYR A 121 14.67 -9.71 -8.28
N LYS A 122 15.04 -9.31 -9.50
CA LYS A 122 15.21 -10.24 -10.63
C LYS A 122 16.31 -11.27 -10.39
N ASN A 123 17.37 -10.88 -9.69
CA ASN A 123 18.46 -11.77 -9.29
C ASN A 123 18.07 -12.72 -8.15
N GLY A 124 16.90 -12.55 -7.53
CA GLY A 124 16.44 -13.38 -6.41
C GLY A 124 17.09 -13.06 -5.07
N SER A 125 17.83 -11.94 -4.95
CA SER A 125 18.49 -11.53 -3.70
C SER A 125 17.55 -10.81 -2.72
N ILE A 126 16.38 -10.35 -3.19
CA ILE A 126 15.35 -9.67 -2.40
C ILE A 126 14.05 -10.49 -2.45
N GLY A 127 13.38 -10.64 -1.30
CA GLY A 127 12.10 -11.32 -1.20
C GLY A 127 10.93 -10.54 -1.84
N GLU A 128 9.94 -11.26 -2.35
CA GLU A 128 8.76 -10.68 -3.00
C GLU A 128 7.96 -9.73 -2.09
N ASP A 129 7.83 -10.07 -0.81
CA ASP A 129 7.10 -9.25 0.17
C ASP A 129 7.75 -7.85 0.32
N TYR A 130 9.08 -7.77 0.32
CA TYR A 130 9.81 -6.51 0.40
C TYR A 130 9.70 -5.70 -0.90
N TRP A 131 9.77 -6.35 -2.05
CA TRP A 131 9.59 -5.68 -3.34
C TRP A 131 8.17 -5.07 -3.45
N LYS A 132 7.12 -5.79 -3.04
CA LYS A 132 5.75 -5.24 -2.95
C LYS A 132 5.63 -4.09 -1.96
N ARG A 133 6.32 -4.17 -0.83
CA ARG A 133 6.40 -3.07 0.14
C ARG A 133 7.05 -1.83 -0.48
N PHE A 134 8.15 -1.99 -1.21
CA PHE A 134 8.80 -0.91 -1.94
C PHE A 134 7.86 -0.24 -2.95
N GLU A 135 7.13 -1.01 -3.77
CA GLU A 135 6.14 -0.43 -4.69
C GLU A 135 5.02 0.33 -3.97
N THR A 136 4.63 -0.15 -2.79
CA THR A 136 3.63 0.51 -1.95
C THR A 136 4.17 1.83 -1.41
N GLU A 137 5.43 1.86 -0.95
CA GLU A 137 6.10 3.06 -0.47
C GLU A 137 6.24 4.13 -1.55
N VAL A 138 6.56 3.75 -2.80
CA VAL A 138 6.57 4.68 -3.94
C VAL A 138 5.23 5.39 -4.09
N LYS A 139 4.13 4.64 -4.04
CA LYS A 139 2.77 5.20 -4.14
C LYS A 139 2.41 6.03 -2.91
N LEU A 140 2.85 5.63 -1.72
CA LEU A 140 2.60 6.35 -0.48
C LEU A 140 3.25 7.74 -0.51
N ILE A 141 4.51 7.83 -0.95
CA ILE A 141 5.23 9.11 -1.07
C ILE A 141 4.62 10.01 -2.15
N GLU A 142 4.14 9.45 -3.27
CA GLU A 142 3.41 10.21 -4.28
C GLU A 142 2.08 10.77 -3.75
N LEU A 143 1.34 9.96 -2.99
CA LEU A 143 0.10 10.38 -2.35
C LEU A 143 0.36 11.46 -1.28
N GLU A 144 1.38 11.28 -0.47
CA GLU A 144 1.83 12.22 0.55
C GLU A 144 2.23 13.57 -0.06
N PHE A 145 2.98 13.56 -1.16
CA PHE A 145 3.32 14.80 -1.87
C PHE A 145 2.08 15.47 -2.47
N LYS A 146 1.14 14.69 -3.02
CA LYS A 146 -0.13 15.22 -3.53
C LYS A 146 -0.98 15.86 -2.42
N ASP A 147 -1.02 15.26 -1.24
CA ASP A 147 -1.71 15.83 -0.07
C ASP A 147 -1.07 17.16 0.34
N ALA A 148 0.25 17.24 0.41
CA ALA A 148 0.96 18.49 0.67
C ALA A 148 0.65 19.60 -0.36
N LEU A 149 0.46 19.26 -1.64
CA LEU A 149 0.04 20.22 -2.67
C LEU A 149 -1.40 20.72 -2.45
N GLN A 150 -2.31 19.82 -2.09
CA GLN A 150 -3.69 20.21 -1.78
C GLN A 150 -3.76 21.11 -0.55
N GLU A 151 -2.95 20.81 0.46
CA GLU A 151 -2.84 21.63 1.66
C GLU A 151 -2.20 22.99 1.38
N ALA A 152 -1.20 23.05 0.49
CA ALA A 152 -0.62 24.32 0.05
C ALA A 152 -1.67 25.22 -0.63
N GLU A 153 -2.52 24.66 -1.49
CA GLU A 153 -3.62 25.39 -2.13
C GLU A 153 -4.65 25.90 -1.11
N ARG A 154 -4.94 25.10 -0.06
CA ARG A 154 -5.83 25.49 1.03
C ARG A 154 -5.27 26.64 1.87
N LEU A 155 -3.97 26.62 2.16
CA LEU A 155 -3.31 27.68 2.92
C LEU A 155 -3.20 28.98 2.12
N GLN A 156 -2.93 28.88 0.82
CA GLN A 156 -2.84 30.03 -0.06
C GLN A 156 -3.19 29.65 -1.51
N PRO A 157 -4.32 30.16 -2.05
CA PRO A 157 -4.72 29.89 -3.42
C PRO A 157 -3.65 30.31 -4.44
N GLY A 158 -3.38 29.45 -5.42
CA GLY A 158 -2.37 29.68 -6.45
C GLY A 158 -0.92 29.49 -6.01
N TRP A 159 -0.65 29.03 -4.79
CA TRP A 159 0.72 28.81 -4.29
C TRP A 159 1.38 27.53 -4.84
N VAL A 160 0.59 26.55 -5.29
CA VAL A 160 1.04 25.19 -5.65
C VAL A 160 2.22 25.17 -6.63
N GLN A 161 2.18 25.98 -7.69
CA GLN A 161 3.24 25.98 -8.72
C GLN A 161 4.59 26.42 -8.14
N LEU A 162 4.59 27.50 -7.38
CA LEU A 162 5.79 28.01 -6.71
C LEU A 162 6.24 27.06 -5.58
N PHE A 163 5.29 26.48 -4.85
CA PHE A 163 5.54 25.54 -3.76
C PHE A 163 6.39 24.34 -4.21
N VAL A 164 6.09 23.73 -5.37
CA VAL A 164 6.86 22.60 -5.90
C VAL A 164 8.31 22.98 -6.19
N MET A 165 8.52 24.15 -6.80
CA MET A 165 9.86 24.65 -7.14
C MET A 165 10.66 24.93 -5.87
N VAL A 166 10.08 25.66 -4.91
CA VAL A 166 10.73 26.01 -3.65
C VAL A 166 11.04 24.76 -2.81
N CYS A 167 10.13 23.78 -2.73
CA CYS A 167 10.40 22.52 -2.02
C CYS A 167 11.61 21.77 -2.59
N LYS A 168 11.80 21.77 -3.92
CA LYS A 168 12.98 21.16 -4.55
C LYS A 168 14.26 21.90 -4.17
N GLU A 169 14.26 23.23 -4.24
CA GLU A 169 15.42 24.05 -3.88
C GLU A 169 15.79 23.89 -2.40
N ILE A 170 14.80 23.91 -1.50
CA ILE A 170 14.99 23.66 -0.07
C ILE A 170 15.57 22.26 0.15
N CYS A 171 15.03 21.23 -0.50
CA CYS A 171 15.55 19.87 -0.41
C CYS A 171 17.05 19.81 -0.77
N PHE A 172 17.45 20.41 -1.89
CA PHE A 172 18.86 20.44 -2.29
C PHE A 172 19.73 21.26 -1.34
N ASN A 173 19.26 22.41 -0.87
CA ASN A 173 19.99 23.24 0.08
C ASN A 173 20.16 22.54 1.44
N GLN A 174 19.11 21.87 1.94
CA GLN A 174 19.17 21.07 3.17
C GLN A 174 20.13 19.88 3.01
N ALA A 175 20.14 19.22 1.85
CA ALA A 175 21.09 18.15 1.57
C ALA A 175 22.54 18.66 1.57
N LEU A 176 22.80 19.80 0.91
CA LEU A 176 24.10 20.45 0.88
C LEU A 176 24.56 20.86 2.29
N SER A 177 23.67 21.52 3.05
CA SER A 177 23.94 21.95 4.42
C SER A 177 24.28 20.78 5.34
N ARG A 178 23.51 19.67 5.27
CA ARG A 178 23.81 18.44 6.02
C ARG A 178 25.19 17.88 5.68
N ARG A 179 25.55 17.86 4.39
CA ARG A 179 26.88 17.39 3.95
C ARG A 179 28.01 18.31 4.41
N TYR A 180 27.80 19.62 4.34
CA TYR A 180 28.77 20.61 4.80
C TYR A 180 29.05 20.47 6.30
N GLN A 181 28.02 20.41 7.13
CA GLN A 181 28.17 20.22 8.58
C GLN A 181 28.83 18.88 8.93
N SER A 182 28.55 17.82 8.16
CA SER A 182 29.20 16.52 8.30
C SER A 182 30.72 16.54 8.02
N ILE A 183 31.24 17.49 7.23
CA ILE A 183 32.68 17.60 6.96
C ILE A 183 33.44 18.00 8.23
N LEU A 184 32.91 18.95 9.01
CA LEU A 184 33.52 19.39 10.26
C LEU A 184 33.58 18.25 11.29
N LYS A 185 32.47 17.53 11.47
CA LYS A 185 32.44 16.33 12.32
C LYS A 185 33.41 15.25 11.86
N ARG A 186 33.51 15.01 10.55
CA ARG A 186 34.46 14.03 9.99
C ARG A 186 35.92 14.42 10.21
N LYS A 187 36.24 15.73 10.20
CA LYS A 187 37.58 16.22 10.54
C LYS A 187 37.96 15.84 11.97
N GLU A 188 37.07 16.04 12.93
CA GLU A 188 37.30 15.68 14.33
C GLU A 188 37.51 14.17 14.50
N VAL A 189 36.63 13.36 13.92
CA VAL A 189 36.75 11.89 13.93
C VAL A 189 38.08 11.43 13.33
N CYS A 190 38.51 12.05 12.22
CA CYS A 190 39.77 11.69 11.56
C CYS A 190 41.01 12.03 12.42
N ILE A 191 40.98 13.17 13.13
CA ILE A 191 42.07 13.55 14.04
C ILE A 191 42.21 12.55 15.18
N GLU A 192 41.08 12.10 15.74
CA GLU A 192 41.03 11.11 16.81
C GLU A 192 41.50 9.73 16.32
N GLU A 193 40.92 9.23 15.23
CA GLU A 193 41.21 7.90 14.70
C GLU A 193 42.67 7.73 14.25
N TRP A 194 43.28 8.80 13.72
CA TRP A 194 44.67 8.77 13.23
C TRP A 194 45.66 9.41 14.22
N GLU A 195 45.21 9.72 15.44
CA GLU A 195 46.01 10.34 16.52
C GLU A 195 46.82 11.57 16.04
N LEU A 196 46.25 12.36 15.13
CA LEU A 196 46.95 13.48 14.50
C LEU A 196 47.12 14.64 15.47
N LYS A 197 48.36 15.06 15.69
CA LYS A 197 48.66 16.31 16.40
C LYS A 197 48.66 17.46 15.40
N ILE A 198 47.50 18.09 15.22
CA ILE A 198 47.36 19.24 14.31
C ILE A 198 47.53 20.54 15.09
N ASN A 199 48.43 21.42 14.62
CA ASN A 199 48.56 22.77 15.15
C ASN A 199 47.42 23.69 14.66
N ASN A 200 47.19 24.83 15.31
CA ASN A 200 46.10 25.76 14.96
C ASN A 200 46.17 26.28 13.51
N ASP A 201 47.35 26.23 12.88
CA ASP A 201 47.56 26.58 11.46
C ASP A 201 47.17 25.46 10.48
N GLY A 202 46.66 24.33 10.97
CA GLY A 202 46.26 23.17 10.16
C GLY A 202 47.42 22.27 9.71
N ARG A 203 48.62 22.45 10.28
CA ARG A 203 49.81 21.62 9.97
C ARG A 203 49.99 20.51 11.00
N LEU A 204 50.52 19.36 10.56
CA LEU A 204 50.94 18.27 11.44
C LEU A 204 52.14 18.68 12.27
N ILE A 205 52.10 18.36 13.55
CA ILE A 205 53.21 18.47 14.49
C ILE A 205 53.94 17.13 14.44
N ASN A 206 55.18 17.14 13.94
CA ASN A 206 56.07 15.98 13.99
C ASN A 206 56.42 15.60 15.43
#